data_AF-A0A1R3GEN4-F1
#
_entry.id   AF-A0A1R3GEN4-F1
#
_cell.length_a   1.000
_cell.length_b   1.000
_cell.length_c   1.000
_cell.angle_alpha   90.00
_cell.angle_beta   90.00
_cell.angle_gamma   90.00
#
_symmetry.space_group_name_H-M   'P 1'
#
loop_
_entity.id
_entity.type
_entity.pdbx_description
1 polymer ?
#
loop_
_entity_poly.entity_id
_entity_poly.type
_entity_poly.pdbx_seq_one_letter_code
_entity_poly.pdbx_strand_id
1 'polypeptide(L)'
;TVLEQVMDHLLDCTDKLFEAGDSEKNGKSPKESKQEKSKRATRSGQKQREPRVDVSSSSSNGSVYTKQKQTSKKVKMVTAVLKFIVDSIGMGFASRNHGRCLKFTSAYMQYIISSFRQLSTDKSQLKEEHLKELILCVKSSFSYATKLLNLVLNAANQASPAPVESFNLANDLLDLIVSGELFLGSSYVARLVATAKPWLPDLILALGSATLLEQSLERAYMNALDHIKLHFPSWPLILAKIELAEMKEGDPEEEDDRVPEPEFPEFKKLMGMIVSMLKGNRSILDAVGMIFMVSSIVGLERKDFGLLLGLLRFVCLKLIGQEDREWTGLDRMLISLPDIYPRIEREVEELGDEDGNHKLHDAKALLEPVWLYHVYETERFSEMEE
;
A
#
# COMPACT_ATOMS: atom_id res chain seq x y z
N THR A 1 29.75 8.78 -11.61
CA THR A 1 30.89 8.17 -10.86
C THR A 1 30.80 6.65 -10.95
N VAL A 2 31.85 5.90 -10.59
CA VAL A 2 31.81 4.42 -10.57
C VAL A 2 30.68 3.91 -9.66
N LEU A 3 30.42 4.60 -8.54
CA LEU A 3 29.36 4.26 -7.61
C LEU A 3 27.95 4.42 -8.21
N GLU A 4 27.73 5.45 -9.04
CA GLU A 4 26.47 5.60 -9.78
C GLU A 4 26.26 4.45 -10.78
N GLN A 5 27.30 4.06 -11.52
CA GLN A 5 27.22 2.92 -12.45
C GLN A 5 26.96 1.60 -11.73
N VAL A 6 27.58 1.39 -10.56
CA VAL A 6 27.32 0.22 -9.72
C VAL A 6 25.87 0.21 -9.25
N MET A 7 25.34 1.36 -8.82
CA MET A 7 23.95 1.46 -8.39
C MET A 7 22.97 1.23 -9.54
N ASP A 8 23.21 1.82 -10.72
CA ASP A 8 22.37 1.56 -11.90
C ASP A 8 22.37 0.07 -12.26
N HIS A 9 23.55 -0.57 -12.24
CA HIS A 9 23.66 -2.00 -12.51
C HIS A 9 22.95 -2.84 -11.45
N LEU A 10 23.02 -2.47 -10.16
CA LEU A 10 22.33 -3.16 -9.07
C LEU A 10 20.81 -3.06 -9.22
N LEU A 11 20.29 -1.88 -9.57
CA LEU A 11 18.87 -1.66 -9.82
C LEU A 11 18.41 -2.52 -11.02
N ASP A 12 19.13 -2.47 -12.15
CA ASP A 12 18.82 -3.27 -13.34
C ASP A 12 18.84 -4.79 -13.07
N CYS A 13 19.79 -5.26 -12.25
CA CYS A 13 19.86 -6.67 -11.86
C CYS A 13 18.68 -7.08 -10.98
N THR A 14 18.16 -6.17 -10.17
CA THR A 14 17.06 -6.48 -9.27
C THR A 14 15.70 -6.39 -9.95
N ASP A 15 15.55 -5.49 -10.92
CA ASP A 15 14.36 -5.45 -11.80
C ASP A 15 14.17 -6.82 -12.46
N LYS A 16 15.25 -7.38 -13.05
CA LYS A 16 15.26 -8.74 -13.61
C LYS A 16 14.93 -9.83 -12.59
N LEU A 17 15.35 -9.65 -11.32
CA LEU A 17 15.08 -10.61 -10.25
C LEU A 17 13.60 -10.65 -9.86
N PHE A 18 12.88 -9.55 -10.00
CA PHE A 18 11.44 -9.49 -9.77
C PHE A 18 10.68 -10.03 -10.98
N GLU A 19 11.05 -9.65 -12.21
CA GLU A 19 10.44 -10.15 -13.45
C GLU A 19 10.57 -11.67 -13.63
N ALA A 20 11.74 -12.25 -13.33
CA ALA A 20 11.95 -13.69 -13.46
C ALA A 20 11.03 -14.52 -12.53
N GLY A 21 10.65 -13.97 -11.39
CA GLY A 21 9.77 -14.63 -10.41
C GLY A 21 8.30 -14.72 -10.84
N ASP A 22 7.83 -13.80 -11.68
CA ASP A 22 6.46 -13.80 -12.21
C ASP A 22 6.31 -14.72 -13.43
N SER A 23 7.40 -14.96 -14.17
CA SER A 23 7.41 -15.85 -15.33
C SER A 23 7.12 -17.32 -14.98
N GLU A 24 7.44 -17.77 -13.76
CA GLU A 24 7.17 -19.13 -13.31
C GLU A 24 5.68 -19.39 -13.03
N LYS A 25 4.85 -18.35 -12.86
CA LYS A 25 3.41 -18.49 -12.60
C LYS A 25 2.54 -18.57 -13.86
N ASN A 26 3.04 -18.16 -15.02
CA ASN A 26 2.28 -18.14 -16.29
C ASN A 26 2.71 -19.20 -17.31
N GLY A 27 3.30 -20.30 -16.86
CA GLY A 27 3.77 -21.40 -17.70
C GLY A 27 2.73 -22.46 -18.06
N LYS A 28 1.51 -22.11 -18.45
CA LYS A 28 0.59 -23.01 -19.18
C LYS A 28 -0.23 -22.26 -20.22
N SER A 29 0.40 -21.98 -21.37
CA SER A 29 -0.32 -21.90 -22.63
C SER A 29 0.29 -22.90 -23.63
N PRO A 30 -0.51 -23.52 -24.49
CA PRO A 30 -0.11 -24.68 -25.27
C PRO A 30 0.82 -24.25 -26.39
N LYS A 31 1.94 -24.95 -26.55
CA LYS A 31 2.78 -24.81 -27.75
C LYS A 31 1.95 -25.20 -28.97
N GLU A 32 1.72 -24.24 -29.87
CA GLU A 32 1.22 -24.51 -31.21
C GLU A 32 2.09 -25.57 -31.88
N SER A 33 1.44 -26.68 -32.22
CA SER A 33 2.02 -27.73 -33.03
C SER A 33 1.99 -27.30 -34.49
N LYS A 34 3.17 -27.16 -35.11
CA LYS A 34 3.32 -27.20 -36.57
C LYS A 34 4.08 -28.48 -36.93
N GLN A 35 3.34 -29.55 -37.22
CA GLN A 35 3.71 -30.53 -38.24
C GLN A 35 3.60 -29.81 -39.61
N GLU A 36 4.36 -30.06 -40.68
CA GLU A 36 4.92 -31.28 -41.28
C GLU A 36 5.73 -30.78 -42.52
N LYS A 37 6.95 -31.20 -42.91
CA LYS A 37 7.35 -32.40 -43.69
C LYS A 37 8.86 -32.22 -44.05
N SER A 38 9.73 -33.16 -43.66
CA SER A 38 10.36 -34.22 -44.48
C SER A 38 11.42 -33.79 -45.54
N LYS A 39 12.72 -34.04 -45.28
CA LYS A 39 13.56 -35.10 -45.91
C LYS A 39 15.10 -34.89 -45.74
N ARG A 40 15.73 -35.99 -45.26
CA ARG A 40 17.06 -36.59 -45.58
C ARG A 40 18.43 -35.97 -45.15
N ALA A 41 19.11 -36.79 -44.31
CA ALA A 41 20.51 -37.28 -44.37
C ALA A 41 21.67 -36.27 -44.10
N THR A 42 22.77 -36.54 -43.38
CA THR A 42 23.44 -37.78 -42.96
C THR A 42 24.51 -37.48 -41.87
N ARG A 43 24.68 -38.41 -40.92
CA ARG A 43 25.94 -38.87 -40.26
C ARG A 43 26.81 -38.00 -39.33
N SER A 44 26.94 -38.56 -38.11
CA SER A 44 28.19 -38.95 -37.42
C SER A 44 28.77 -37.99 -36.36
N GLY A 45 28.87 -38.51 -35.13
CA GLY A 45 29.68 -37.90 -34.06
C GLY A 45 29.30 -38.33 -32.64
N GLN A 46 29.20 -39.63 -32.38
CA GLN A 46 29.02 -40.20 -31.03
C GLN A 46 30.22 -39.88 -30.12
N LYS A 47 29.98 -39.30 -28.94
CA LYS A 47 30.84 -39.47 -27.76
C LYS A 47 29.95 -39.74 -26.54
N GLN A 48 29.98 -40.99 -26.08
CA GLN A 48 29.35 -41.46 -24.85
C GLN A 48 30.25 -41.23 -23.63
N ARG A 49 29.63 -40.81 -22.51
CA ARG A 49 29.82 -41.20 -21.09
C ARG A 49 29.24 -40.06 -20.23
N GLU A 50 28.37 -40.23 -19.24
CA GLU A 50 27.79 -41.35 -18.49
C GLU A 50 26.49 -40.78 -17.84
N PRO A 51 25.46 -41.59 -17.54
CA PRO A 51 24.16 -41.10 -17.09
C PRO A 51 24.20 -40.73 -15.60
N ARG A 52 23.85 -39.48 -15.28
CA ARG A 52 23.53 -39.10 -13.89
C ARG A 52 22.22 -39.78 -13.51
N VAL A 53 22.36 -40.69 -12.56
CA VAL A 53 21.35 -41.39 -11.77
C VAL A 53 20.04 -40.59 -11.64
N ASP A 54 18.99 -41.13 -12.23
CA ASP A 54 17.61 -40.91 -11.81
C ASP A 54 17.49 -41.36 -10.34
N VAL A 55 17.15 -40.41 -9.45
CA VAL A 55 16.44 -40.73 -8.21
C VAL A 55 15.08 -40.06 -8.29
N SER A 56 14.15 -40.85 -8.80
CA SER A 56 12.84 -41.12 -8.21
C SER A 56 12.18 -40.00 -7.40
N SER A 57 11.09 -39.50 -7.99
CA SER A 57 9.89 -39.01 -7.33
C SER A 57 9.57 -39.66 -5.96
N SER A 58 9.76 -38.91 -4.88
CA SER A 58 8.93 -38.86 -3.65
C SER A 58 9.60 -37.79 -2.76
N SER A 59 8.97 -36.77 -2.17
CA SER A 59 7.63 -36.58 -1.63
C SER A 59 7.26 -35.09 -1.74
N SER A 60 5.96 -34.80 -1.72
CA SER A 60 5.36 -33.45 -1.77
C SER A 60 5.82 -32.47 -0.66
N ASN A 61 6.67 -32.89 0.28
CA ASN A 61 7.17 -32.05 1.38
C ASN A 61 8.52 -31.36 1.07
N GLY A 62 9.23 -31.74 0.00
CA GLY A 62 10.51 -31.13 -0.36
C GLY A 62 10.40 -29.76 -1.07
N SER A 63 9.26 -29.46 -1.70
CA SER A 63 9.09 -28.28 -2.53
C SER A 63 8.71 -27.00 -1.76
N VAL A 64 8.03 -27.12 -0.62
CA VAL A 64 7.62 -25.96 0.19
C VAL A 64 8.78 -25.46 1.05
N TYR A 65 9.52 -26.38 1.67
CA TYR A 65 10.71 -26.06 2.46
C TYR A 65 11.81 -25.36 1.65
N THR A 66 12.01 -25.79 0.40
CA THR A 66 12.97 -25.16 -0.52
C THR A 66 12.54 -23.74 -0.92
N LYS A 67 11.23 -23.52 -1.15
CA LYS A 67 10.65 -22.19 -1.43
C LYS A 67 10.80 -21.24 -0.24
N GLN A 68 10.47 -21.65 0.98
CA GLN A 68 10.62 -20.79 2.17
C GLN A 68 12.08 -20.35 2.37
N LYS A 69 13.02 -21.29 2.20
CA LYS A 69 14.46 -21.01 2.30
C LYS A 69 14.93 -20.05 1.19
N GLN A 70 14.38 -20.19 -0.02
CA GLN A 70 14.66 -19.28 -1.13
C GLN A 70 14.10 -17.88 -0.86
N THR A 71 12.87 -17.77 -0.35
CA THR A 71 12.26 -16.49 0.04
C THR A 71 13.08 -15.78 1.10
N SER A 72 13.45 -16.45 2.19
CA SER A 72 14.29 -15.87 3.26
C SER A 72 15.64 -15.39 2.72
N LYS A 73 16.30 -16.17 1.86
CA LYS A 73 17.57 -15.76 1.20
C LYS A 73 17.38 -14.53 0.30
N LYS A 74 16.31 -14.48 -0.49
CA LYS A 74 16.01 -13.34 -1.37
C LYS A 74 15.72 -12.08 -0.55
N VAL A 75 14.90 -12.17 0.49
CA VAL A 75 14.64 -11.03 1.42
C VAL A 75 15.95 -10.56 2.06
N LYS A 76 16.79 -11.47 2.59
CA LYS A 76 18.10 -11.12 3.17
C LYS A 76 18.99 -10.36 2.17
N MET A 77 19.11 -10.88 0.95
CA MET A 77 19.92 -10.27 -0.10
C MET A 77 19.40 -8.88 -0.48
N VAL A 78 18.10 -8.75 -0.76
CA VAL A 78 17.52 -7.47 -1.18
C VAL A 78 17.51 -6.45 -0.02
N THR A 79 17.36 -6.89 1.23
CA THR A 79 17.58 -6.03 2.41
C THR A 79 18.99 -5.44 2.43
N ALA A 80 20.01 -6.25 2.12
CA ALA A 80 21.40 -5.78 2.07
C ALA A 80 21.62 -4.78 0.91
N VAL A 81 20.98 -5.00 -0.24
CA VAL A 81 20.99 -4.05 -1.37
C VAL A 81 20.31 -2.74 -0.97
N LEU A 82 19.13 -2.80 -0.35
CA LEU A 82 18.43 -1.61 0.14
C LEU A 82 19.28 -0.83 1.15
N LYS A 83 19.92 -1.51 2.09
CA LYS A 83 20.88 -0.90 3.01
C LYS A 83 21.99 -0.17 2.26
N PHE A 84 22.62 -0.84 1.28
CA PHE A 84 23.69 -0.26 0.49
C PHE A 84 23.24 1.01 -0.27
N ILE A 85 22.05 0.98 -0.87
CA ILE A 85 21.44 2.14 -1.53
C ILE A 85 21.29 3.31 -0.55
N VAL A 86 20.69 3.04 0.61
CA VAL A 86 20.42 4.06 1.63
C VAL A 86 21.71 4.65 2.21
N ASP A 87 22.70 3.80 2.50
CA ASP A 87 24.00 4.26 3.01
C ASP A 87 24.76 5.06 1.94
N SER A 88 24.65 4.69 0.65
CA SER A 88 25.25 5.45 -0.46
C SER A 88 24.61 6.83 -0.62
N ILE A 89 23.28 6.92 -0.58
CA ILE A 89 22.55 8.20 -0.63
C ILE A 89 22.87 9.06 0.59
N GLY A 90 22.89 8.46 1.78
CA GLY A 90 23.25 9.15 3.02
C GLY A 90 24.67 9.71 3.05
N MET A 91 25.60 9.12 2.27
CA MET A 91 26.96 9.65 2.08
C MET A 91 27.04 10.74 1.00
N GLY A 92 25.92 11.17 0.43
CA GLY A 92 25.86 12.20 -0.60
C GLY A 92 26.19 11.70 -2.01
N PHE A 93 26.33 10.38 -2.19
CA PHE A 93 26.42 9.78 -3.51
C PHE A 93 25.00 9.52 -4.03
N ALA A 94 24.84 9.22 -5.33
CA ALA A 94 23.60 8.61 -5.83
C ALA A 94 22.30 9.46 -5.76
N SER A 95 22.35 10.74 -5.38
CA SER A 95 21.15 11.58 -5.20
C SER A 95 20.31 11.77 -6.47
N ARG A 96 20.91 11.59 -7.65
CA ARG A 96 20.22 11.67 -8.95
C ARG A 96 19.26 10.52 -9.21
N ASN A 97 19.34 9.42 -8.45
CA ASN A 97 18.56 8.20 -8.68
C ASN A 97 17.45 7.98 -7.65
N HIS A 98 17.06 9.01 -6.88
CA HIS A 98 16.01 8.91 -5.86
C HIS A 98 14.74 8.19 -6.37
N GLY A 99 14.21 8.60 -7.52
CA GLY A 99 13.02 7.96 -8.10
C GLY A 99 13.21 6.47 -8.36
N ARG A 100 14.33 6.06 -8.99
CA ARG A 100 14.61 4.63 -9.26
C ARG A 100 14.77 3.83 -7.96
N CYS A 101 15.46 4.39 -6.97
CA CYS A 101 15.66 3.75 -5.67
C CYS A 101 14.33 3.56 -4.92
N LEU A 102 13.42 4.53 -5.01
CA LEU A 102 12.07 4.42 -4.45
C LEU A 102 11.25 3.34 -5.17
N LYS A 103 11.27 3.30 -6.52
CA LYS A 103 10.58 2.22 -7.29
C LYS A 103 11.07 0.84 -6.90
N PHE A 104 12.40 0.66 -6.84
CA PHE A 104 13.00 -0.58 -6.39
C PHE A 104 12.51 -0.96 -4.98
N THR A 105 12.46 0.01 -4.07
CA THR A 105 12.07 -0.24 -2.68
C THR A 105 10.58 -0.60 -2.59
N SER A 106 9.73 0.10 -3.34
CA SER A 106 8.30 -0.18 -3.49
C SER A 106 8.07 -1.62 -4.01
N ALA A 107 8.71 -2.00 -5.13
CA ALA A 107 8.65 -3.36 -5.67
C ALA A 107 9.13 -4.41 -4.66
N TYR A 108 10.15 -4.09 -3.87
CA TYR A 108 10.64 -4.97 -2.81
C TYR A 108 9.62 -5.12 -1.66
N MET A 109 8.97 -4.06 -1.20
CA MET A 109 7.91 -4.15 -0.19
C MET A 109 6.74 -5.00 -0.68
N GLN A 110 6.32 -4.83 -1.94
CA GLN A 110 5.27 -5.63 -2.58
C GLN A 110 5.67 -7.12 -2.68
N TYR A 111 6.95 -7.41 -2.94
CA TYR A 111 7.47 -8.77 -2.89
C TYR A 111 7.40 -9.37 -1.47
N ILE A 112 7.70 -8.60 -0.42
CA ILE A 112 7.56 -9.06 0.97
C ILE A 112 6.08 -9.34 1.30
N ILE A 113 5.16 -8.44 0.95
CA ILE A 113 3.71 -8.62 1.13
C ILE A 113 3.24 -9.92 0.43
N SER A 114 3.64 -10.10 -0.82
CA SER A 114 3.34 -11.30 -1.60
C SER A 114 3.90 -12.57 -0.95
N SER A 115 5.07 -12.47 -0.31
CA SER A 115 5.69 -13.56 0.43
C SER A 115 4.91 -13.92 1.70
N PHE A 116 4.36 -12.95 2.43
CA PHE A 116 3.52 -13.21 3.60
C PHE A 116 2.28 -14.02 3.25
N ARG A 117 1.60 -13.67 2.15
CA ARG A 117 0.44 -14.40 1.65
C ARG A 117 0.76 -15.86 1.28
N GLN A 118 1.92 -16.09 0.69
CA GLN A 118 2.36 -17.45 0.36
C GLN A 118 2.65 -18.25 1.64
N LEU A 119 3.36 -17.64 2.60
CA LEU A 119 3.68 -18.28 3.88
C LEU A 119 2.44 -18.59 4.73
N SER A 120 1.39 -17.76 4.68
CA SER A 120 0.15 -18.01 5.41
C SER A 120 -0.66 -19.17 4.83
N THR A 121 -0.56 -19.41 3.52
CA THR A 121 -1.21 -20.56 2.85
C THR A 121 -0.48 -21.87 3.19
N ASP A 122 0.84 -21.80 3.41
CA ASP A 122 1.72 -22.95 3.70
C ASP A 122 1.93 -23.20 5.21
N LYS A 123 1.04 -22.68 6.08
CA LYS A 123 1.16 -22.64 7.56
C LYS A 123 1.56 -23.95 8.24
N SER A 124 1.32 -25.11 7.62
CA SER A 124 1.60 -26.44 8.20
C SER A 124 3.08 -26.84 8.25
N GLN A 125 4.01 -26.08 7.67
CA GLN A 125 5.43 -26.48 7.56
C GLN A 125 6.47 -25.41 7.93
N LEU A 126 6.05 -24.30 8.54
CA LEU A 126 6.90 -23.14 8.75
C LEU A 126 7.84 -23.33 9.96
N LYS A 127 9.14 -23.54 9.72
CA LYS A 127 10.12 -23.60 10.83
C LYS A 127 10.24 -22.25 11.51
N GLU A 128 10.07 -22.24 12.84
CA GLU A 128 10.08 -21.03 13.67
C GLU A 128 11.36 -20.18 13.50
N GLU A 129 12.52 -20.82 13.29
CA GLU A 129 13.79 -20.15 13.05
C GLU A 129 13.78 -19.31 11.76
N HIS A 130 13.27 -19.85 10.66
CA HIS A 130 13.20 -19.14 9.38
C HIS A 130 12.20 -17.98 9.44
N LEU A 131 11.13 -18.12 10.23
CA LEU A 131 10.23 -17.01 10.52
C LEU A 131 10.96 -15.91 11.27
N LYS A 132 11.68 -16.23 12.36
CA LYS A 132 12.45 -15.24 13.14
C LYS A 132 13.44 -14.46 12.27
N GLU A 133 14.16 -15.16 11.39
CA GLU A 133 15.07 -14.51 10.44
C GLU A 133 14.34 -13.58 9.47
N LEU A 134 13.21 -14.04 8.90
CA LEU A 134 12.39 -13.22 8.00
C LEU A 134 11.87 -11.97 8.73
N ILE A 135 11.36 -12.12 9.95
CA ILE A 135 10.88 -11.03 10.80
C ILE A 135 11.98 -9.98 10.97
N LEU A 136 13.19 -10.41 11.31
CA LEU A 136 14.33 -9.50 11.50
C LEU A 136 14.66 -8.73 10.20
N CYS A 137 14.68 -9.42 9.06
CA CYS A 137 14.94 -8.79 7.78
C CYS A 137 13.84 -7.80 7.37
N VAL A 138 12.57 -8.11 7.64
CA VAL A 138 11.48 -7.18 7.35
C VAL A 138 11.56 -5.94 8.23
N LYS A 139 11.84 -6.08 9.54
CA LYS A 139 12.06 -4.92 10.43
C LYS A 139 13.20 -4.03 9.92
N SER A 140 14.29 -4.64 9.48
CA SER A 140 15.42 -3.93 8.90
C SER A 140 15.05 -3.27 7.57
N SER A 141 14.31 -3.96 6.71
CA SER A 141 13.84 -3.45 5.43
C SER A 141 12.93 -2.25 5.61
N PHE A 142 11.99 -2.32 6.56
CA PHE A 142 11.13 -1.21 6.94
C PHE A 142 11.94 0.01 7.36
N SER A 143 12.91 -0.18 8.26
CA SER A 143 13.77 0.92 8.75
C SER A 143 14.61 1.55 7.63
N TYR A 144 15.13 0.75 6.69
CA TYR A 144 15.87 1.30 5.56
C TYR A 144 14.97 1.99 4.55
N ALA A 145 13.76 1.48 4.31
CA ALA A 145 12.79 2.11 3.44
C ALA A 145 12.33 3.47 3.98
N THR A 146 12.06 3.57 5.29
CA THR A 146 11.73 4.86 5.91
C THR A 146 12.91 5.82 5.97
N LYS A 147 14.13 5.31 6.20
CA LYS A 147 15.35 6.13 6.08
C LYS A 147 15.54 6.64 4.64
N LEU A 148 15.20 5.85 3.62
CA LEU A 148 15.19 6.32 2.24
C LEU A 148 14.18 7.45 2.03
N LEU A 149 12.94 7.29 2.54
CA LEU A 149 11.93 8.35 2.52
C LEU A 149 12.45 9.63 3.15
N ASN A 150 13.03 9.55 4.35
CA ASN A 150 13.62 10.70 5.04
C ASN A 150 14.68 11.40 4.19
N LEU A 151 15.61 10.65 3.59
CA LEU A 151 16.66 11.22 2.74
C LEU A 151 16.09 11.93 1.51
N VAL A 152 15.09 11.33 0.85
CA VAL A 152 14.46 11.93 -0.34
C VAL A 152 13.64 13.16 0.04
N LEU A 153 12.83 13.08 1.10
CA LEU A 153 11.99 14.19 1.57
C LEU A 153 12.83 15.37 2.03
N ASN A 154 13.96 15.14 2.70
CA ASN A 154 14.90 16.20 3.09
C ASN A 154 15.58 16.88 1.89
N ALA A 155 15.70 16.18 0.76
CA ALA A 155 16.23 16.75 -0.48
C ALA A 155 15.16 17.51 -1.28
N ALA A 156 13.88 17.28 -0.99
CA ALA A 156 12.77 17.89 -1.71
C ALA A 156 12.60 19.37 -1.35
N ASN A 157 12.27 20.18 -2.37
CA ASN A 157 11.96 21.59 -2.22
C ASN A 157 11.01 22.04 -3.35
N GLN A 158 10.63 23.31 -3.39
CA GLN A 158 9.70 23.82 -4.40
C GLN A 158 10.19 23.67 -5.85
N ALA A 159 11.51 23.71 -6.10
CA ALA A 159 12.07 23.55 -7.44
C ALA A 159 12.29 22.08 -7.83
N SER A 160 12.38 21.19 -6.84
CA SER A 160 12.54 19.75 -7.02
C SER A 160 11.66 19.03 -5.99
N PRO A 161 10.35 18.90 -6.24
CA PRO A 161 9.44 18.26 -5.31
C PRO A 161 9.79 16.78 -5.10
N ALA A 162 9.26 16.22 -4.02
CA ALA A 162 9.41 14.80 -3.74
C ALA A 162 8.82 13.98 -4.89
N PRO A 163 9.53 12.95 -5.40
CA PRO A 163 8.98 12.06 -6.42
C PRO A 163 7.70 11.38 -5.93
N VAL A 164 6.75 11.12 -6.82
CA VAL A 164 5.49 10.42 -6.53
C VAL A 164 5.74 9.03 -5.93
N GLU A 165 6.89 8.43 -6.22
CA GLU A 165 7.30 7.15 -5.65
C GLU A 165 7.48 7.20 -4.12
N SER A 166 7.64 8.39 -3.52
CA SER A 166 7.64 8.56 -2.06
C SER A 166 6.26 8.25 -1.49
N PHE A 167 5.20 8.74 -2.15
CA PHE A 167 3.81 8.42 -1.83
C PHE A 167 3.53 6.91 -2.01
N ASN A 168 4.00 6.31 -3.12
CA ASN A 168 3.82 4.88 -3.38
C ASN A 168 4.45 4.03 -2.27
N LEU A 169 5.71 4.32 -1.93
CA LEU A 169 6.43 3.58 -0.91
C LEU A 169 5.77 3.72 0.47
N ALA A 170 5.22 4.89 0.80
CA ALA A 170 4.49 5.08 2.05
C ALA A 170 3.24 4.19 2.12
N ASN A 171 2.48 4.11 1.02
CA ASN A 171 1.34 3.19 0.91
C ASN A 171 1.77 1.72 1.02
N ASP A 172 2.83 1.31 0.33
CA ASP A 172 3.35 -0.07 0.43
C ASP A 172 3.81 -0.41 1.85
N LEU A 173 4.36 0.54 2.61
CA LEU A 173 4.78 0.34 4.00
C LEU A 173 3.59 0.20 4.95
N LEU A 174 2.49 0.92 4.73
CA LEU A 174 1.24 0.71 5.47
C LEU A 174 0.59 -0.63 5.11
N ASP A 175 0.56 -0.97 3.82
CA ASP A 175 0.07 -2.26 3.33
C ASP A 175 0.89 -3.43 3.88
N LEU A 176 2.19 -3.24 4.10
CA LEU A 176 3.06 -4.22 4.74
C LEU A 176 2.66 -4.49 6.20
N ILE A 177 2.26 -3.45 6.94
CA ILE A 177 1.79 -3.58 8.33
C ILE A 177 0.47 -4.33 8.35
N VAL A 178 -0.50 -3.91 7.54
CA VAL A 178 -1.81 -4.54 7.43
C VAL A 178 -1.70 -6.00 6.97
N SER A 179 -0.92 -6.26 5.93
CA SER A 179 -0.68 -7.62 5.43
C SER A 179 0.07 -8.48 6.45
N GLY A 180 1.01 -7.89 7.18
CA GLY A 180 1.70 -8.54 8.28
C GLY A 180 0.72 -9.01 9.35
N GLU A 181 -0.28 -8.20 9.70
CA GLU A 181 -1.24 -8.51 10.75
C GLU A 181 -2.18 -9.61 10.28
N LEU A 182 -2.70 -9.46 9.06
CA LEU A 182 -3.58 -10.44 8.42
C LEU A 182 -2.93 -11.82 8.28
N PHE A 183 -1.67 -11.89 7.85
CA PHE A 183 -1.03 -13.16 7.48
C PHE A 183 -0.14 -13.77 8.58
N LEU A 184 0.50 -12.93 9.41
CA LEU A 184 1.45 -13.35 10.44
C LEU A 184 0.97 -13.07 11.87
N GLY A 185 -0.15 -12.36 12.04
CA GLY A 185 -0.80 -12.08 13.32
C GLY A 185 -0.27 -10.85 14.06
N SER A 186 -1.06 -10.35 15.00
CA SER A 186 -0.78 -9.11 15.74
C SER A 186 0.53 -9.15 16.54
N SER A 187 0.94 -10.30 17.08
CA SER A 187 2.23 -10.41 17.78
C SER A 187 3.45 -10.12 16.89
N TYR A 188 3.34 -10.43 15.60
CA TYR A 188 4.35 -10.06 14.62
C TYR A 188 4.33 -8.55 14.39
N VAL A 189 3.15 -8.00 14.11
CA VAL A 189 3.00 -6.59 13.77
C VAL A 189 3.31 -5.66 14.93
N ALA A 190 3.02 -6.03 16.18
CA ALA A 190 3.43 -5.26 17.36
C ALA A 190 4.94 -4.96 17.36
N ARG A 191 5.77 -5.92 16.93
CA ARG A 191 7.23 -5.75 16.82
C ARG A 191 7.63 -4.86 15.64
N LEU A 192 6.87 -4.90 14.54
CA LEU A 192 7.07 -4.04 13.38
C LEU A 192 6.65 -2.60 13.69
N VAL A 193 5.48 -2.39 14.29
CA VAL A 193 4.96 -1.09 14.77
C VAL A 193 5.92 -0.45 15.77
N ALA A 194 6.48 -1.21 16.71
CA ALA A 194 7.52 -0.70 17.60
C ALA A 194 8.77 -0.19 16.86
N THR A 195 9.09 -0.78 15.70
CA THR A 195 10.19 -0.34 14.83
C THR A 195 9.78 0.85 13.96
N ALA A 196 8.51 0.92 13.56
CA ALA A 196 7.96 2.00 12.74
C ALA A 196 7.77 3.31 13.52
N LYS A 197 7.48 3.23 14.83
CA LYS A 197 7.21 4.37 15.70
C LYS A 197 8.17 5.58 15.53
N PRO A 198 9.51 5.43 15.56
CA PRO A 198 10.43 6.55 15.36
C PRO A 198 10.37 7.16 13.95
N TRP A 199 9.86 6.41 12.95
CA TRP A 199 9.79 6.81 11.54
C TRP A 199 8.40 7.30 11.12
N LEU A 200 7.45 7.42 12.05
CA LEU A 200 6.10 7.90 11.76
C LEU A 200 6.07 9.29 11.11
N PRO A 201 6.88 10.29 11.54
CA PRO A 201 6.92 11.59 10.86
C PRO A 201 7.23 11.47 9.37
N ASP A 202 8.25 10.68 9.02
CA ASP A 202 8.69 10.51 7.62
C ASP A 202 7.64 9.78 6.79
N LEU A 203 6.98 8.76 7.38
CA LEU A 203 5.89 8.05 6.73
C LEU A 203 4.70 8.97 6.45
N ILE A 204 4.31 9.79 7.44
CA ILE A 204 3.22 10.76 7.32
C ILE A 204 3.54 11.82 6.26
N LEU A 205 4.76 12.37 6.29
CA LEU A 205 5.19 13.35 5.29
C LEU A 205 5.23 12.74 3.88
N ALA A 206 5.66 11.49 3.74
CA ALA A 206 5.65 10.79 2.47
C ALA A 206 4.23 10.57 1.93
N LEU A 207 3.25 10.26 2.79
CA LEU A 207 1.83 10.16 2.41
C LEU A 207 1.27 11.49 1.89
N GLY A 208 1.63 12.61 2.53
CA GLY A 208 1.23 13.94 2.09
C GLY A 208 2.10 14.53 0.97
N SER A 209 3.18 13.86 0.57
CA SER A 209 4.23 14.49 -0.25
C SER A 209 3.76 14.89 -1.65
N ALA A 210 2.84 14.12 -2.24
CA ALA A 210 2.26 14.40 -3.55
C ALA A 210 1.40 15.68 -3.56
N THR A 211 0.87 16.09 -2.40
CA THR A 211 -0.04 17.22 -2.28
C THR A 211 0.61 18.43 -1.61
N LEU A 212 1.47 18.23 -0.60
CA LEU A 212 2.08 19.30 0.20
C LEU A 212 2.87 20.34 -0.61
N LEU A 213 3.60 19.90 -1.64
CA LEU A 213 4.47 20.77 -2.44
C LEU A 213 3.79 21.32 -3.71
N GLU A 214 2.59 20.81 -4.03
CA GLU A 214 1.84 21.28 -5.19
C GLU A 214 1.08 22.57 -4.84
N GLN A 215 1.35 23.61 -5.65
CA GLN A 215 0.79 24.95 -5.47
C GLN A 215 -0.65 25.05 -5.97
N SER A 216 -1.01 24.26 -7.00
CA SER A 216 -2.38 24.17 -7.50
C SER A 216 -3.16 23.14 -6.70
N LEU A 217 -4.19 23.60 -5.98
CA LEU A 217 -5.07 22.73 -5.20
C LEU A 217 -5.72 21.66 -6.07
N GLU A 218 -6.23 22.06 -7.24
CA GLU A 218 -6.87 21.20 -8.23
C GLU A 218 -5.89 20.17 -8.81
N ARG A 219 -4.68 20.59 -9.19
CA ARG A 219 -3.67 19.66 -9.70
C ARG A 219 -3.26 18.64 -8.63
N ALA A 220 -3.11 19.08 -7.38
CA ALA A 220 -2.80 18.20 -6.26
C ALA A 220 -3.89 17.12 -6.08
N TYR A 221 -5.15 17.56 -6.15
CA TYR A 221 -6.31 16.71 -6.07
C TYR A 221 -6.40 15.71 -7.22
N MET A 222 -6.35 16.17 -8.47
CA MET A 222 -6.43 15.31 -9.65
C MET A 222 -5.30 14.27 -9.70
N ASN A 223 -4.06 14.68 -9.38
CA ASN A 223 -2.93 13.76 -9.32
C ASN A 223 -3.12 12.68 -8.24
N ALA A 224 -3.60 13.05 -7.05
CA ALA A 224 -3.88 12.09 -5.98
C ALA A 224 -5.01 11.12 -6.38
N LEU A 225 -6.07 11.66 -7.00
CA LEU A 225 -7.23 10.90 -7.47
C LEU A 225 -6.85 9.88 -8.54
N ASP A 226 -6.18 10.31 -9.60
CA ASP A 226 -5.74 9.43 -10.70
C ASP A 226 -4.83 8.32 -10.19
N HIS A 227 -3.91 8.67 -9.28
CA HIS A 227 -2.97 7.72 -8.72
C HIS A 227 -3.66 6.64 -7.86
N ILE A 228 -4.51 7.07 -6.92
CA ILE A 228 -5.25 6.14 -6.04
C ILE A 228 -6.24 5.29 -6.82
N LYS A 229 -6.83 5.81 -7.91
CA LYS A 229 -7.68 5.03 -8.82
C LYS A 229 -6.88 3.94 -9.54
N LEU A 230 -5.70 4.27 -10.05
CA LEU A 230 -4.83 3.34 -10.78
C LEU A 230 -4.33 2.21 -9.88
N HIS A 231 -3.88 2.55 -8.67
CA HIS A 231 -3.28 1.63 -7.72
C HIS A 231 -3.82 1.84 -6.30
N PHE A 232 -5.05 1.36 -6.06
CA PHE A 232 -5.69 1.50 -4.75
C PHE A 232 -4.98 0.66 -3.68
N PRO A 233 -4.41 1.28 -2.63
CA PRO A 233 -3.73 0.56 -1.56
C PRO A 233 -4.72 -0.21 -0.69
N SER A 234 -4.26 -1.24 0.01
CA SER A 234 -5.15 -2.10 0.81
C SER A 234 -5.49 -1.51 2.19
N TRP A 235 -4.63 -0.68 2.74
CA TRP A 235 -4.74 -0.17 4.10
C TRP A 235 -5.96 0.74 4.34
N PRO A 236 -6.46 1.59 3.38
CA PRO A 236 -7.67 2.36 3.61
C PRO A 236 -8.90 1.47 3.72
N LEU A 237 -8.95 0.37 2.96
CA LEU A 237 -10.03 -0.62 3.06
C LEU A 237 -10.04 -1.30 4.42
N ILE A 238 -8.87 -1.67 4.95
CA ILE A 238 -8.79 -2.27 6.28
C ILE A 238 -9.14 -1.25 7.36
N LEU A 239 -8.73 0.01 7.22
CA LEU A 239 -9.15 1.08 8.12
C LEU A 239 -10.68 1.23 8.13
N ALA A 240 -11.31 1.30 6.96
CA ALA A 240 -12.77 1.40 6.86
C ALA A 240 -13.48 0.24 7.56
N LYS A 241 -12.97 -1.00 7.41
CA LYS A 241 -13.52 -2.17 8.09
C LYS A 241 -13.41 -2.07 9.62
N ILE A 242 -12.28 -1.59 10.13
CA ILE A 242 -12.10 -1.36 11.57
C ILE A 242 -13.15 -0.36 12.09
N GLU A 243 -13.35 0.76 11.39
CA GLU A 243 -14.35 1.76 11.80
C GLU A 243 -15.78 1.23 11.79
N LEU A 244 -16.12 0.37 10.82
CA LEU A 244 -17.45 -0.24 10.75
C LEU A 244 -17.64 -1.34 11.79
N ALA A 245 -16.60 -2.09 12.14
CA ALA A 245 -16.67 -3.08 13.22
C ALA A 245 -16.95 -2.40 14.57
N GLU A 246 -16.27 -1.27 14.85
CA GLU A 246 -16.50 -0.48 16.06
C GLU A 246 -17.91 0.13 16.13
N MET A 247 -18.54 0.38 14.98
CA MET A 247 -19.93 0.84 14.92
C MET A 247 -20.91 -0.26 15.36
N LYS A 248 -20.61 -1.53 15.04
CA LYS A 248 -21.47 -2.69 15.34
C LYS A 248 -21.34 -3.21 16.77
N GLU A 249 -20.19 -3.03 17.43
CA GLU A 249 -20.00 -3.43 18.84
C GLU A 249 -20.97 -2.74 19.82
N GLY A 250 -21.67 -1.67 19.39
CA GLY A 250 -22.71 -1.00 20.17
C GLY A 250 -24.13 -1.55 19.99
N ASP A 251 -24.36 -2.50 19.08
CA ASP A 251 -25.69 -2.99 18.71
C ASP A 251 -25.85 -4.49 19.07
N PRO A 252 -26.51 -4.82 20.19
CA PRO A 252 -26.51 -6.17 20.77
C PRO A 252 -27.39 -7.21 20.05
N GLU A 253 -28.00 -6.89 18.90
CA GLU A 253 -29.03 -7.76 18.29
C GLU A 253 -28.55 -8.68 17.13
N GLU A 254 -27.28 -8.62 16.68
CA GLU A 254 -26.82 -9.38 15.48
C GLU A 254 -25.57 -10.28 15.65
N GLU A 255 -25.42 -10.99 16.78
CA GLU A 255 -24.21 -11.82 17.02
C GLU A 255 -24.23 -13.27 16.49
N ASP A 256 -25.33 -13.81 15.93
CA ASP A 256 -25.49 -15.28 15.89
C ASP A 256 -25.01 -16.03 14.63
N ASP A 257 -24.40 -15.41 13.60
CA ASP A 257 -23.95 -16.21 12.43
C ASP A 257 -22.81 -15.64 11.55
N ARG A 258 -22.07 -14.63 12.03
CA ARG A 258 -20.99 -14.01 11.23
C ARG A 258 -19.65 -14.71 11.48
N VAL A 259 -18.98 -15.10 10.39
CA VAL A 259 -17.57 -15.51 10.44
C VAL A 259 -16.77 -14.38 11.09
N PRO A 260 -15.91 -14.66 12.11
CA PRO A 260 -15.12 -13.61 12.75
C PRO A 260 -14.27 -12.89 11.71
N GLU A 261 -14.53 -11.61 11.51
CA GLU A 261 -13.66 -10.79 10.67
C GLU A 261 -12.28 -10.69 11.32
N PRO A 262 -11.19 -10.68 10.54
CA PRO A 262 -9.86 -10.53 11.09
C PRO A 262 -9.74 -9.18 11.80
N GLU A 263 -9.40 -9.20 13.08
CA GLU A 263 -9.12 -8.01 13.87
C GLU A 263 -7.72 -7.46 13.57
N PHE A 264 -7.59 -6.13 13.61
CA PHE A 264 -6.35 -5.41 13.31
C PHE A 264 -5.93 -4.47 14.47
N PRO A 265 -5.74 -4.98 15.70
CA PRO A 265 -5.49 -4.15 16.88
C PRO A 265 -4.19 -3.34 16.78
N GLU A 266 -3.12 -3.90 16.20
CA GLU A 266 -1.85 -3.18 16.12
C GLU A 266 -1.86 -2.11 15.02
N PHE A 267 -2.51 -2.38 13.88
CA PHE A 267 -2.75 -1.35 12.86
C PHE A 267 -3.67 -0.24 13.38
N LYS A 268 -4.76 -0.57 14.09
CA LYS A 268 -5.63 0.42 14.77
C LYS A 268 -4.82 1.32 15.71
N LYS A 269 -3.93 0.74 16.51
CA LYS A 269 -3.02 1.49 17.40
C LYS A 269 -2.05 2.38 16.63
N LEU A 270 -1.50 1.91 15.52
CA LEU A 270 -0.65 2.71 14.63
C LEU A 270 -1.42 3.93 14.09
N MET A 271 -2.64 3.72 13.60
CA MET A 271 -3.48 4.80 13.09
C MET A 271 -3.81 5.82 14.18
N GLY A 272 -4.07 5.39 15.41
CA GLY A 272 -4.23 6.29 16.56
C GLY A 272 -2.99 7.16 16.81
N MET A 273 -1.77 6.61 16.66
CA MET A 273 -0.54 7.39 16.74
C MET A 273 -0.42 8.39 15.59
N ILE A 274 -0.75 7.99 14.35
CA ILE A 274 -0.74 8.87 13.19
C ILE A 274 -1.73 10.04 13.38
N VAL A 275 -2.96 9.77 13.78
CA VAL A 275 -3.98 10.79 14.06
C VAL A 275 -3.49 11.78 15.11
N SER A 276 -2.91 11.29 16.22
CA SER A 276 -2.37 12.17 17.26
C SER A 276 -1.28 13.12 16.74
N MET A 277 -0.47 12.69 15.78
CA MET A 277 0.58 13.52 15.17
C MET A 277 0.00 14.52 14.16
N LEU A 278 -0.95 14.08 13.34
CA LEU A 278 -1.64 14.93 12.36
C LEU A 278 -2.37 16.08 13.04
N LYS A 279 -3.07 15.84 14.16
CA LYS A 279 -3.73 16.90 14.94
C LYS A 279 -2.79 18.00 15.42
N GLY A 280 -1.49 17.70 15.55
CA GLY A 280 -0.46 18.69 15.91
C GLY A 280 -0.01 19.58 14.75
N ASN A 281 -0.34 19.25 13.49
CA ASN A 281 0.05 20.04 12.32
C ASN A 281 -1.07 20.06 11.26
N ARG A 282 -1.86 21.14 11.28
CA ARG A 282 -3.04 21.31 10.42
C ARG A 282 -2.74 21.23 8.92
N SER A 283 -1.58 21.72 8.46
CA SER A 283 -1.21 21.67 7.04
C SER A 283 -0.93 20.24 6.56
N ILE A 284 -0.23 19.45 7.39
CA ILE A 284 0.02 18.03 7.10
C ILE A 284 -1.28 17.24 7.22
N LEU A 285 -2.12 17.57 8.21
CA LEU A 285 -3.45 16.99 8.36
C LEU A 285 -4.29 17.19 7.10
N ASP A 286 -4.34 18.40 6.57
CA ASP A 286 -5.11 18.70 5.35
C ASP A 286 -4.60 17.90 4.14
N ALA A 287 -3.28 17.86 3.95
CA ALA A 287 -2.65 17.14 2.86
C ALA A 287 -2.84 15.61 2.92
N VAL A 288 -2.70 15.01 4.10
CA VAL A 288 -2.89 13.57 4.31
C VAL A 288 -4.38 13.23 4.37
N GLY A 289 -5.18 14.13 4.92
CA GLY A 289 -6.65 14.09 4.94
C GLY A 289 -7.26 13.91 3.57
N MET A 290 -6.73 14.62 2.56
CA MET A 290 -7.15 14.49 1.16
C MET A 290 -7.04 13.04 0.67
N ILE A 291 -6.04 12.27 1.11
CA ILE A 291 -5.86 10.87 0.70
C ILE A 291 -7.04 10.00 1.15
N PHE A 292 -7.58 10.24 2.35
CA PHE A 292 -8.77 9.53 2.83
C PHE A 292 -10.00 9.92 2.02
N MET A 293 -10.18 11.22 1.75
CA MET A 293 -11.33 11.69 0.96
C MET A 293 -11.31 11.16 -0.47
N VAL A 294 -10.15 11.18 -1.12
CA VAL A 294 -9.95 10.58 -2.45
C VAL A 294 -10.19 9.07 -2.42
N SER A 295 -9.76 8.38 -1.36
CA SER A 295 -10.04 6.95 -1.19
C SER A 295 -11.54 6.67 -1.01
N SER A 296 -12.29 7.56 -0.38
CA SER A 296 -13.76 7.49 -0.27
C SER A 296 -14.44 7.59 -1.64
N ILE A 297 -13.93 8.44 -2.55
CA ILE A 297 -14.42 8.55 -3.93
C ILE A 297 -14.30 7.19 -4.65
N VAL A 298 -13.18 6.48 -4.44
CA VAL A 298 -13.01 5.14 -5.01
C VAL A 298 -14.07 4.16 -4.49
N GLY A 299 -14.44 4.26 -3.20
CA GLY A 299 -15.56 3.48 -2.64
C GLY A 299 -16.88 3.79 -3.34
N LEU A 300 -17.19 5.07 -3.51
CA LEU A 300 -18.39 5.54 -4.19
C LEU A 300 -18.44 5.09 -5.67
N GLU A 301 -17.32 5.16 -6.39
CA GLU A 301 -17.20 4.69 -7.77
C GLU A 301 -17.39 3.18 -7.93
N ARG A 302 -16.88 2.41 -6.97
CA ARG A 302 -16.97 0.94 -6.97
C ARG A 302 -18.27 0.43 -6.36
N LYS A 303 -19.16 1.32 -5.90
CA LYS A 303 -20.34 1.00 -5.09
C LYS A 303 -20.01 0.18 -3.84
N ASP A 304 -18.80 0.37 -3.30
CA ASP A 304 -18.38 -0.14 -2.00
C ASP A 304 -18.74 0.90 -0.93
N PHE A 305 -20.01 0.91 -0.54
CA PHE A 305 -20.53 1.84 0.46
C PHE A 305 -19.95 1.58 1.86
N GLY A 306 -19.41 0.39 2.11
CA GLY A 306 -18.68 0.08 3.33
C GLY A 306 -17.34 0.83 3.38
N LEU A 307 -16.58 0.81 2.28
CA LEU A 307 -15.36 1.60 2.15
C LEU A 307 -15.65 3.10 2.32
N LEU A 308 -16.66 3.61 1.61
CA LEU A 308 -17.08 5.01 1.70
C LEU A 308 -17.42 5.42 3.13
N LEU A 309 -18.38 4.74 3.76
CA LEU A 309 -18.84 5.09 5.10
C LEU A 309 -17.72 4.94 6.13
N GLY A 310 -16.95 3.86 6.09
CA GLY A 310 -15.86 3.63 7.05
C GLY A 310 -14.80 4.72 6.99
N LEU A 311 -14.40 5.16 5.79
CA LEU A 311 -13.43 6.26 5.64
C LEU A 311 -14.01 7.61 6.06
N LEU A 312 -15.25 7.93 5.72
CA LEU A 312 -15.89 9.17 6.15
C LEU A 312 -16.06 9.22 7.67
N ARG A 313 -16.44 8.10 8.31
CA ARG A 313 -16.45 7.98 9.77
C ARG A 313 -15.07 8.23 10.36
N PHE A 314 -14.02 7.63 9.81
CA PHE A 314 -12.65 7.90 10.26
C PHE A 314 -12.31 9.39 10.19
N VAL A 315 -12.60 10.03 9.05
CA VAL A 315 -12.28 11.44 8.82
C VAL A 315 -13.07 12.35 9.77
N CYS A 316 -14.39 12.23 9.79
CA CYS A 316 -15.27 13.10 10.57
C CYS A 316 -15.20 12.82 12.08
N LEU A 317 -15.02 11.57 12.52
CA LEU A 317 -15.10 11.24 13.95
C LEU A 317 -13.74 11.18 14.64
N LYS A 318 -12.69 10.76 13.94
CA LYS A 318 -11.36 10.52 14.55
C LYS A 318 -10.31 11.54 14.11
N LEU A 319 -10.25 11.83 12.81
CA LEU A 319 -9.17 12.67 12.26
C LEU A 319 -9.39 14.16 12.53
N ILE A 320 -10.55 14.70 12.13
CA ILE A 320 -10.88 16.12 12.28
C ILE A 320 -11.70 16.32 13.55
N GLY A 321 -12.88 15.73 13.57
CA GLY A 321 -13.93 15.99 14.56
C GLY A 321 -15.22 16.44 13.85
N GLN A 322 -16.32 16.44 14.61
CA GLN A 322 -17.68 16.61 14.09
C GLN A 322 -18.09 18.07 13.93
N GLU A 323 -17.37 19.03 14.52
CA GLU A 323 -17.80 20.42 14.46
C GLU A 323 -17.37 21.05 13.13
N ASP A 324 -18.29 21.71 12.42
CA ASP A 324 -18.01 22.32 11.11
C ASP A 324 -16.81 23.28 11.16
N ARG A 325 -16.62 23.97 12.29
CA ARG A 325 -15.50 24.88 12.51
C ARG A 325 -14.15 24.18 12.46
N GLU A 326 -14.09 22.90 12.81
CA GLU A 326 -12.85 22.10 12.78
C GLU A 326 -12.34 21.90 11.35
N TRP A 327 -13.20 22.03 10.34
CA TRP A 327 -12.85 21.93 8.91
C TRP A 327 -12.27 23.21 8.31
N THR A 328 -12.31 24.33 9.04
CA THR A 328 -11.85 25.64 8.54
C THR A 328 -10.39 25.60 8.09
N GLY A 329 -10.07 26.00 6.86
CA GLY A 329 -8.69 25.98 6.35
C GLY A 329 -8.12 24.58 6.09
N LEU A 330 -8.98 23.57 5.94
CA LEU A 330 -8.63 22.26 5.37
C LEU A 330 -8.97 22.22 3.88
N ASP A 331 -8.36 23.12 3.12
CA ASP A 331 -8.75 23.42 1.74
C ASP A 331 -8.48 22.23 0.80
N ARG A 332 -7.42 21.46 1.07
CA ARG A 332 -7.08 20.24 0.33
C ARG A 332 -8.10 19.13 0.56
N MET A 333 -8.69 19.05 1.73
CA MET A 333 -9.79 18.11 1.96
C MET A 333 -11.08 18.61 1.32
N LEU A 334 -11.39 19.90 1.49
CA LEU A 334 -12.65 20.49 1.02
C LEU A 334 -12.81 20.46 -0.51
N ILE A 335 -11.73 20.53 -1.29
CA ILE A 335 -11.80 20.42 -2.77
C ILE A 335 -12.38 19.10 -3.26
N SER A 336 -12.33 18.04 -2.46
CA SER A 336 -12.89 16.73 -2.82
C SER A 336 -14.39 16.60 -2.55
N LEU A 337 -14.98 17.50 -1.76
CA LEU A 337 -16.40 17.42 -1.38
C LEU A 337 -17.38 17.52 -2.57
N PRO A 338 -17.15 18.39 -3.57
CA PRO A 338 -18.01 18.46 -4.76
C PRO A 338 -18.13 17.14 -5.53
N ASP A 339 -17.10 16.28 -5.48
CA ASP A 339 -17.11 14.97 -6.14
C ASP A 339 -17.72 13.84 -5.28
N ILE A 340 -17.93 14.11 -3.99
CA ILE A 340 -18.43 13.13 -3.01
C ILE A 340 -19.90 13.38 -2.71
N TYR A 341 -20.23 14.55 -2.14
CA TYR A 341 -21.54 14.76 -1.51
C TYR A 341 -22.71 14.72 -2.52
N PRO A 342 -22.69 15.45 -3.65
CA PRO A 342 -23.78 15.39 -4.63
C PRO A 342 -23.98 13.99 -5.23
N ARG A 343 -22.91 13.20 -5.31
CA ARG A 343 -22.97 11.83 -5.81
C ARG A 343 -23.53 10.85 -4.77
N ILE A 344 -23.28 11.07 -3.48
CA ILE A 344 -24.00 10.37 -2.41
C ILE A 344 -25.49 10.68 -2.50
N GLU A 345 -25.88 11.95 -2.63
CA GLU A 345 -27.30 12.33 -2.74
C GLU A 345 -27.98 11.63 -3.91
N ARG A 346 -27.33 11.63 -5.08
CA ARG A 346 -27.83 10.93 -6.26
C ARG A 346 -28.00 9.43 -6.02
N GLU A 347 -26.99 8.75 -5.45
CA GLU A 347 -27.08 7.31 -5.20
C GLU A 347 -28.14 6.98 -4.13
N VAL A 348 -28.37 7.85 -3.13
CA VAL A 348 -29.49 7.70 -2.16
C VAL A 348 -30.86 7.80 -2.84
N GLU A 349 -31.01 8.69 -3.83
CA GLU A 349 -32.26 8.82 -4.59
C GLU A 349 -32.48 7.63 -5.56
N GLU A 350 -31.40 7.07 -6.11
CA GLU A 350 -31.43 5.96 -7.06
C GLU A 350 -31.60 4.58 -6.37
N LEU A 351 -31.04 4.41 -5.17
CA LEU A 351 -31.14 3.17 -4.39
C LEU A 351 -32.36 3.26 -3.47
N GLY A 352 -33.34 2.39 -3.71
CA GLY A 352 -34.48 2.20 -2.79
C GLY A 352 -34.07 1.62 -1.43
N ASP A 353 -34.99 0.98 -0.71
CA ASP A 353 -34.82 0.54 0.68
C ASP A 353 -33.96 -0.75 0.86
N GLU A 354 -32.70 -0.73 0.42
CA GLU A 354 -31.72 -1.82 0.63
C GLU A 354 -30.64 -1.44 1.70
N ASP A 355 -29.91 -2.42 2.26
CA ASP A 355 -28.81 -2.21 3.23
C ASP A 355 -27.71 -1.23 2.74
N GLY A 356 -27.50 -1.16 1.42
CA GLY A 356 -26.63 -0.16 0.80
C GLY A 356 -27.11 1.28 1.03
N ASN A 357 -28.43 1.47 1.13
CA ASN A 357 -29.07 2.76 1.35
C ASN A 357 -28.84 3.29 2.78
N HIS A 358 -28.87 2.41 3.80
CA HIS A 358 -28.57 2.82 5.17
C HIS A 358 -27.16 3.39 5.29
N LYS A 359 -26.16 2.72 4.69
CA LYS A 359 -24.76 3.20 4.72
C LYS A 359 -24.58 4.53 3.99
N LEU A 360 -25.32 4.74 2.91
CA LEU A 360 -25.31 5.99 2.15
C LEU A 360 -25.99 7.13 2.92
N HIS A 361 -27.11 6.85 3.60
CA HIS A 361 -27.76 7.82 4.49
C HIS A 361 -26.84 8.25 5.63
N ASP A 362 -26.15 7.30 6.27
CA ASP A 362 -25.17 7.62 7.31
C ASP A 362 -23.99 8.43 6.76
N ALA A 363 -23.49 8.07 5.57
CA ALA A 363 -22.43 8.82 4.91
C ALA A 363 -22.86 10.25 4.55
N LYS A 364 -24.11 10.43 4.09
CA LYS A 364 -24.72 11.73 3.83
C LYS A 364 -24.77 12.56 5.10
N ALA A 365 -25.31 12.00 6.18
CA ALA A 365 -25.45 12.70 7.46
C ALA A 365 -24.10 13.16 8.05
N LEU A 366 -23.01 12.42 7.80
CA LEU A 366 -21.67 12.79 8.24
C LEU A 366 -21.07 13.99 7.48
N LEU A 367 -21.45 14.18 6.21
CA LEU A 367 -20.89 15.21 5.35
C LEU A 367 -21.80 16.43 5.16
N GLU A 368 -23.10 16.29 5.37
CA GLU A 368 -24.08 17.36 5.17
C GLU A 368 -23.74 18.65 5.93
N PRO A 369 -23.36 18.63 7.23
CA PRO A 369 -22.98 19.85 7.94
C PRO A 369 -21.78 20.57 7.30
N VAL A 370 -20.76 19.81 6.91
CA VAL A 370 -19.53 20.32 6.29
C VAL A 370 -19.83 20.89 4.89
N TRP A 371 -20.67 20.21 4.11
CA TRP A 371 -21.09 20.63 2.78
C TRP A 371 -21.87 21.96 2.83
N LEU A 372 -22.87 22.03 3.69
CA LEU A 372 -23.72 23.22 3.82
C LEU A 372 -22.88 24.44 4.23
N TYR A 373 -22.02 24.30 5.24
CA TYR A 373 -21.25 25.42 5.76
C TYR A 373 -20.07 25.84 4.86
N HIS A 374 -19.26 24.90 4.34
CA HIS A 374 -18.00 25.23 3.66
C HIS A 374 -18.07 25.28 2.13
N VAL A 375 -19.14 24.79 1.52
CA VAL A 375 -19.27 24.73 0.06
C VAL A 375 -20.49 25.53 -0.41
N TYR A 376 -21.65 25.29 0.19
CA TYR A 376 -22.90 25.92 -0.24
C TYR A 376 -23.03 27.36 0.28
N GLU A 377 -22.90 27.59 1.59
CA GLU A 377 -23.09 28.91 2.21
C GLU A 377 -21.96 29.91 1.89
N THR A 378 -20.75 29.42 1.68
CA THR A 378 -19.56 30.24 1.37
C THR A 378 -19.37 30.46 -0.14
N GLU A 379 -20.22 29.85 -0.97
CA GLU A 379 -20.11 29.84 -2.45
C GLU A 379 -18.69 29.50 -2.95
N ARG A 380 -17.95 28.68 -2.18
CA ARG A 380 -16.50 28.54 -2.32
C ARG A 380 -16.04 28.01 -3.68
N PHE A 381 -16.93 27.31 -4.39
CA PHE A 381 -16.67 26.69 -5.68
C PHE A 381 -17.68 27.13 -6.76
N SER A 382 -18.47 28.20 -6.54
CA SER A 382 -19.47 28.69 -7.51
C SER A 382 -18.85 29.30 -8.78
N GLU A 383 -17.56 29.70 -8.73
CA GLU A 383 -16.80 30.24 -9.88
C GLU A 383 -16.08 29.17 -10.71
N MET A 384 -16.24 27.87 -10.43
CA MET A 384 -15.57 26.79 -11.19
C MET A 384 -16.35 26.30 -12.42
N GLU A 385 -17.49 26.91 -12.75
CA GLU A 385 -18.21 26.70 -14.00
C GLU A 385 -18.26 28.00 -14.84
N GLU A 386 -17.14 28.41 -15.44
CA GLU A 386 -17.13 29.20 -16.69
C GLU A 386 -16.01 28.76 -17.66
#